data_AF-A0A1I2KJP1-F1
#
_entry.id   AF-A0A1I2KJP1-F1
#
_cell.length_a   1.000
_cell.length_b   1.000
_cell.length_c   1.000
_cell.angle_alpha   90.00
_cell.angle_beta   90.00
_cell.angle_gamma   90.00
#
_symmetry.space_group_name_H-M   'P 1'
#
loop_
_entity.id
_entity.type
_entity.pdbx_description
1 polymer ?
#
loop_
_entity_poly.entity_id
_entity_poly.type
_entity_poly.pdbx_seq_one_letter_code
_entity_poly.pdbx_strand_id
1 'polypeptide(L)'
;MEIHEFWRIVDQARDDSGVTAGPFDEAEVAEALVARLMMLSPNEILGFDDLLGEVIGQLDNPRVALACQLITGFLSDDLFSSFRAGLVGLGRHTVEQIIADPDCLAEHPVVIDIAAGRCERKSLDGESLLFAASSAYARISDGDEDAFWHAVDARREAMGSGGLVRPAGESGADDAEPVREGLPRLSALLPPGHWASESQPARPAPQADPDERCPLCGGALRAHSVESSSRREDGTFLTREFRRCLDCSRVVERFKHADSWDGWRESDPVELDHLVGIRFLLNQ
;
A
#
# COMPACT_ATOMS: atom_id res chain seq x y z
N MET A 1 -9.86 4.80 -17.89
CA MET A 1 -9.66 6.19 -17.43
C MET A 1 -8.43 6.72 -18.13
N GLU A 2 -8.39 8.01 -18.44
CA GLU A 2 -7.21 8.66 -19.01
C GLU A 2 -6.39 9.35 -17.92
N ILE A 3 -5.07 9.48 -18.10
CA ILE A 3 -4.16 10.03 -17.08
C ILE A 3 -4.51 11.45 -16.62
N HIS A 4 -5.06 12.29 -17.51
CA HIS A 4 -5.47 13.65 -17.15
C HIS A 4 -6.70 13.68 -16.24
N GLU A 5 -7.59 12.68 -16.38
CA GLU A 5 -8.76 12.53 -15.54
C GLU A 5 -8.40 12.01 -14.15
N PHE A 6 -7.48 11.03 -14.09
CA PHE A 6 -6.88 10.57 -12.84
C PHE A 6 -6.32 11.73 -12.02
N TRP A 7 -5.45 12.54 -12.63
CA TRP A 7 -4.85 13.68 -11.93
C TRP A 7 -5.88 14.74 -11.52
N ARG A 8 -6.89 14.98 -12.36
CA ARG A 8 -8.00 15.88 -12.00
C ARG A 8 -8.71 15.38 -10.74
N ILE A 9 -8.97 14.09 -10.61
CA ILE A 9 -9.63 13.51 -9.42
C ILE A 9 -8.74 13.69 -8.18
N VAL A 10 -7.45 13.34 -8.28
CA VAL A 10 -6.49 13.46 -7.17
C VAL A 10 -6.32 14.91 -6.72
N ASP A 11 -6.04 15.83 -7.65
CA ASP A 11 -5.84 17.25 -7.32
C ASP A 11 -7.11 17.85 -6.69
N GLN A 12 -8.29 17.49 -7.20
CA GLN A 12 -9.54 17.98 -6.64
C GLN A 12 -9.86 17.35 -5.27
N ALA A 13 -9.45 16.11 -5.00
CA ALA A 13 -9.56 15.49 -3.67
C ALA A 13 -8.66 16.22 -2.66
N ARG A 14 -7.43 16.53 -3.05
CA ARG A 14 -6.48 17.32 -2.25
C ARG A 14 -6.98 18.75 -1.99
N ASP A 15 -7.66 19.36 -2.95
CA ASP A 15 -8.23 20.69 -2.76
C ASP A 15 -9.44 20.65 -1.80
N ASP A 16 -10.28 19.62 -1.91
CA ASP A 16 -11.46 19.43 -1.04
C ASP A 16 -11.07 19.11 0.41
N SER A 17 -9.94 18.45 0.65
CA SER A 17 -9.46 18.11 2.00
C SER A 17 -8.95 19.32 2.80
N GLY A 18 -8.88 20.51 2.17
CA GLY A 18 -8.44 21.74 2.84
C GLY A 18 -6.93 21.81 3.09
N VAL A 19 -6.16 20.82 2.60
CA VAL A 19 -4.69 20.78 2.70
C VAL A 19 -4.01 21.96 2.00
N THR A 20 -4.68 22.60 1.04
CA THR A 20 -4.19 23.85 0.43
C THR A 20 -4.03 25.00 1.44
N ALA A 21 -4.69 24.92 2.60
CA ALA A 21 -4.67 25.93 3.66
C ALA A 21 -4.00 25.46 4.97
N GLY A 22 -3.59 24.19 5.07
CA GLY A 22 -3.13 23.56 6.31
C GLY A 22 -1.96 22.58 6.10
N PRO A 23 -1.47 21.92 7.17
CA PRO A 23 -0.53 20.82 7.01
C PRO A 23 -1.18 19.70 6.18
N PHE A 24 -0.36 18.97 5.43
CA PHE A 24 -0.84 17.79 4.70
C PHE A 24 -1.35 16.74 5.67
N ASP A 25 -2.62 16.37 5.50
CA ASP A 25 -3.30 15.29 6.21
C ASP A 25 -3.73 14.25 5.18
N GLU A 26 -3.04 13.12 5.18
CA GLU A 26 -3.24 12.03 4.25
C GLU A 26 -4.65 11.45 4.33
N ALA A 27 -5.18 11.30 5.55
CA ALA A 27 -6.46 10.66 5.79
C ALA A 27 -7.61 11.52 5.25
N GLU A 28 -7.52 12.84 5.40
CA GLU A 28 -8.49 13.78 4.83
C GLU A 28 -8.45 13.78 3.29
N VAL A 29 -7.25 13.70 2.69
CA VAL A 29 -7.12 13.56 1.22
C VAL A 29 -7.71 12.22 0.77
N ALA A 30 -7.47 11.13 1.49
CA ALA A 30 -8.00 9.81 1.16
C ALA A 30 -9.52 9.76 1.25
N GLU A 31 -10.14 10.30 2.31
CA GLU A 31 -11.61 10.36 2.41
C GLU A 31 -12.23 11.24 1.32
N ALA A 32 -11.63 12.39 1.00
CA ALA A 32 -12.07 13.23 -0.11
C ALA A 32 -11.94 12.49 -1.47
N LEU A 33 -10.88 11.70 -1.63
CA LEU A 33 -10.67 10.87 -2.82
C LEU A 33 -11.74 9.78 -2.93
N VAL A 34 -12.02 9.05 -1.85
CA VAL A 34 -13.08 8.04 -1.80
C VAL A 34 -14.43 8.66 -2.15
N ALA A 35 -14.78 9.81 -1.58
CA ALA A 35 -16.03 10.51 -1.89
C ALA A 35 -16.17 10.85 -3.38
N ARG A 36 -15.07 11.20 -4.05
CA ARG A 36 -15.03 11.47 -5.49
C ARG A 36 -15.14 10.20 -6.32
N LEU A 37 -14.45 9.13 -5.93
CA LEU A 37 -14.49 7.84 -6.62
C LEU A 37 -15.88 7.19 -6.55
N MET A 38 -16.62 7.37 -5.45
CA MET A 38 -18.01 6.91 -5.32
C MET A 38 -18.98 7.51 -6.34
N MET A 39 -18.60 8.62 -7.00
CA MET A 39 -19.40 9.25 -8.06
C MET A 39 -19.12 8.67 -9.45
N LEU A 40 -18.16 7.75 -9.58
CA LEU A 40 -17.77 7.12 -10.83
C LEU A 40 -18.43 5.75 -10.99
N SER A 41 -18.42 5.23 -12.21
CA SER A 41 -18.82 3.85 -12.47
C SER A 41 -17.78 2.84 -11.94
N PRO A 42 -18.19 1.58 -11.66
CA PRO A 42 -17.25 0.54 -11.22
C PRO A 42 -16.01 0.39 -12.12
N ASN A 43 -16.19 0.44 -13.45
CA ASN A 43 -15.08 0.34 -14.40
C ASN A 43 -14.13 1.54 -14.35
N GLU A 44 -14.64 2.72 -14.05
CA GLU A 44 -13.82 3.93 -13.86
C GLU A 44 -13.02 3.86 -12.57
N ILE A 45 -13.59 3.34 -11.47
CA ILE A 45 -12.85 3.10 -10.21
C ILE A 45 -11.70 2.11 -10.43
N LEU A 46 -11.95 1.00 -11.14
CA LEU A 46 -10.89 0.06 -11.51
C LEU A 46 -9.83 0.72 -12.42
N GLY A 47 -10.26 1.59 -13.33
CA GLY A 47 -9.33 2.36 -14.18
C GLY A 47 -8.53 3.41 -13.41
N PHE A 48 -9.05 3.92 -12.31
CA PHE A 48 -8.32 4.80 -11.39
C PHE A 48 -7.24 4.00 -10.64
N ASP A 49 -7.58 2.81 -10.14
CA ASP A 49 -6.64 1.92 -9.45
C ASP A 49 -5.46 1.52 -10.33
N ASP A 50 -5.71 1.14 -11.59
CA ASP A 50 -4.66 0.84 -12.56
C ASP A 50 -3.68 2.02 -12.72
N LEU A 51 -4.21 3.25 -12.89
CA LEU A 51 -3.38 4.45 -13.05
C LEU A 51 -2.65 4.85 -11.76
N LEU A 52 -3.26 4.63 -10.59
CA LEU A 52 -2.58 4.82 -9.30
C LEU A 52 -1.35 3.91 -9.21
N GLY A 53 -1.52 2.63 -9.53
CA GLY A 53 -0.44 1.65 -9.58
C GLY A 53 0.66 2.04 -10.58
N GLU A 54 0.29 2.48 -11.79
CA GLU A 54 1.25 2.95 -12.80
C GLU A 54 2.07 4.16 -12.33
N VAL A 55 1.45 5.12 -11.65
CA VAL A 55 2.13 6.32 -11.12
C VAL A 55 3.03 5.95 -9.94
N ILE A 56 2.57 5.08 -9.02
CA ILE A 56 3.39 4.57 -7.92
C ILE A 56 4.61 3.81 -8.46
N GLY A 57 4.43 3.02 -9.54
CA GLY A 57 5.51 2.33 -10.23
C GLY A 57 6.55 3.28 -10.82
N GLN A 58 6.13 4.44 -11.35
CA GLN A 58 7.07 5.49 -11.82
C GLN A 58 7.90 6.11 -10.68
N LEU A 59 7.39 6.05 -9.44
CA LEU A 59 8.11 6.50 -8.24
C LEU A 59 8.98 5.39 -7.63
N ASP A 60 9.00 4.17 -8.18
CA ASP A 60 9.93 3.10 -7.78
C ASP A 60 11.37 3.42 -8.25
N ASN A 61 12.04 4.27 -7.47
CA ASN A 61 13.36 4.79 -7.77
C ASN A 61 14.22 4.76 -6.50
N PRO A 62 15.47 4.25 -6.55
CA PRO A 62 16.38 4.22 -5.40
C PRO A 62 16.59 5.59 -4.73
N ARG A 63 16.56 6.68 -5.48
CA ARG A 63 16.64 8.05 -4.93
C ARG A 63 15.36 8.45 -4.20
N VAL A 64 14.18 7.98 -4.61
CA VAL A 64 12.92 8.19 -3.86
C VAL A 64 12.91 7.32 -2.60
N ALA A 65 13.44 6.09 -2.65
CA ALA A 65 13.62 5.25 -1.47
C ALA A 65 14.57 5.89 -0.45
N LEU A 66 15.68 6.49 -0.90
CA LEU A 66 16.57 7.27 -0.04
C LEU A 66 15.88 8.51 0.54
N ALA A 67 15.03 9.20 -0.23
CA ALA A 67 14.25 10.31 0.28
C ALA A 67 13.29 9.85 1.39
N CYS A 68 12.58 8.74 1.19
CA CYS A 68 11.74 8.11 2.21
C CYS A 68 12.54 7.80 3.48
N GLN A 69 13.72 7.19 3.34
CA GLN A 69 14.58 6.87 4.48
C GLN A 69 15.02 8.11 5.26
N LEU A 70 15.40 9.20 4.58
CA LEU A 70 15.81 10.44 5.23
C LEU A 70 14.64 11.11 5.95
N ILE A 71 13.47 11.18 5.31
CA ILE A 71 12.27 11.85 5.83
C ILE A 71 11.68 11.10 7.02
N THR A 72 11.56 9.78 6.93
CA THR A 72 10.89 8.97 7.96
C THR A 72 11.86 8.43 9.02
N GLY A 73 13.16 8.35 8.68
CA GLY A 73 14.21 7.80 9.52
C GLY A 73 14.36 6.27 9.43
N PHE A 74 13.60 5.60 8.58
CA PHE A 74 13.73 4.17 8.30
C PHE A 74 13.19 3.85 6.91
N LEU A 75 13.39 2.62 6.45
CA LEU A 75 12.86 2.16 5.18
C LEU A 75 12.38 0.72 5.35
N SER A 76 11.20 0.43 4.83
CA SER A 76 10.66 -0.92 4.66
C SER A 76 9.80 -0.94 3.40
N ASP A 77 9.53 -2.12 2.85
CA ASP A 77 8.70 -2.27 1.65
C ASP A 77 7.31 -1.65 1.82
N ASP A 78 6.67 -1.91 2.98
CA ASP A 78 5.33 -1.40 3.28
C ASP A 78 5.33 0.14 3.36
N LEU A 79 6.28 0.71 4.11
CA LEU A 79 6.42 2.16 4.24
C LEU A 79 6.75 2.80 2.89
N PHE A 80 7.59 2.16 2.08
CA PHE A 80 7.95 2.73 0.78
C PHE A 80 6.77 2.74 -0.19
N SER A 81 5.90 1.73 -0.12
CA SER A 81 4.69 1.65 -0.92
C SER A 81 3.68 2.74 -0.51
N SER A 82 3.39 2.87 0.78
CA SER A 82 2.51 3.91 1.29
C SER A 82 3.10 5.31 1.11
N PHE A 83 4.42 5.49 1.29
CA PHE A 83 5.09 6.76 1.04
C PHE A 83 4.89 7.26 -0.40
N ARG A 84 5.05 6.38 -1.39
CA ARG A 84 4.81 6.73 -2.80
C ARG A 84 3.35 7.10 -3.05
N ALA A 85 2.39 6.42 -2.43
CA ALA A 85 0.98 6.82 -2.50
C ALA A 85 0.74 8.20 -1.86
N GLY A 86 1.40 8.49 -0.73
CA GLY A 86 1.35 9.81 -0.10
C GLY A 86 1.90 10.91 -1.01
N LEU A 87 2.98 10.64 -1.75
CA LEU A 87 3.50 11.54 -2.79
C LEU A 87 2.47 11.79 -3.90
N VAL A 88 1.71 10.77 -4.31
CA VAL A 88 0.61 10.94 -5.27
C VAL A 88 -0.48 11.85 -4.69
N GLY A 89 -0.78 11.74 -3.40
CA GLY A 89 -1.71 12.63 -2.69
C GLY A 89 -1.29 14.11 -2.67
N LEU A 90 0.02 14.41 -2.83
CA LEU A 90 0.51 15.78 -3.03
C LEU A 90 0.10 16.35 -4.40
N GLY A 91 -0.31 15.49 -5.31
CA GLY A 91 -0.89 15.78 -6.61
C GLY A 91 0.13 15.97 -7.74
N ARG A 92 -0.41 16.29 -8.92
CA ARG A 92 0.29 16.08 -10.19
C ARG A 92 1.61 16.82 -10.29
N HIS A 93 1.58 18.12 -10.01
CA HIS A 93 2.74 18.99 -10.19
C HIS A 93 3.93 18.53 -9.34
N THR A 94 3.66 18.15 -8.08
CA THR A 94 4.68 17.66 -7.15
C THR A 94 5.26 16.34 -7.61
N VAL A 95 4.42 15.39 -8.05
CA VAL A 95 4.90 14.11 -8.59
C VAL A 95 5.78 14.29 -9.82
N GLU A 96 5.38 15.15 -10.76
CA GLU A 96 6.18 15.46 -11.95
C GLU A 96 7.57 16.03 -11.58
N GLN A 97 7.65 16.87 -10.54
CA GLN A 97 8.93 17.38 -10.03
C GLN A 97 9.78 16.28 -9.38
N ILE A 98 9.17 15.41 -8.57
CA ILE A 98 9.87 14.33 -7.88
C ILE A 98 10.46 13.32 -8.87
N ILE A 99 9.71 12.96 -9.91
CA ILE A 99 10.19 12.06 -10.97
C ILE A 99 11.43 12.65 -11.66
N ALA A 100 11.45 13.97 -11.88
CA ALA A 100 12.60 14.64 -12.48
C ALA A 100 13.79 14.77 -11.50
N ASP A 101 13.52 15.10 -10.24
CA ASP A 101 14.54 15.29 -9.21
C ASP A 101 13.98 15.05 -7.80
N PRO A 102 14.17 13.85 -7.21
CA PRO A 102 13.67 13.53 -5.88
C PRO A 102 14.18 14.44 -4.75
N ASP A 103 15.31 15.13 -4.96
CA ASP A 103 15.88 16.05 -3.98
C ASP A 103 15.04 17.35 -3.84
N CYS A 104 14.08 17.59 -4.75
CA CYS A 104 13.14 18.71 -4.66
C CYS A 104 12.21 18.62 -3.45
N LEU A 105 12.03 17.41 -2.88
CA LEU A 105 11.26 17.20 -1.65
C LEU A 105 11.77 18.02 -0.48
N ALA A 106 13.06 18.41 -0.45
CA ALA A 106 13.61 19.29 0.57
C ALA A 106 12.95 20.67 0.64
N GLU A 107 12.30 21.11 -0.45
CA GLU A 107 11.62 22.39 -0.55
C GLU A 107 10.10 22.27 -0.37
N HIS A 108 9.57 21.05 -0.28
CA HIS A 108 8.14 20.82 -0.16
C HIS A 108 7.66 21.17 1.26
N PRO A 109 6.57 21.95 1.44
CA PRO A 109 6.10 22.40 2.75
C PRO A 109 5.95 21.29 3.78
N VAL A 110 5.34 20.15 3.41
CA VAL A 110 5.18 19.00 4.33
C VAL A 110 6.52 18.46 4.84
N VAL A 111 7.56 18.41 4.01
CA VAL A 111 8.88 17.89 4.41
C VAL A 111 9.60 18.88 5.32
N ILE A 112 9.42 20.19 5.07
CA ILE A 112 9.90 21.26 5.94
C ILE A 112 9.17 21.21 7.29
N ASP A 113 7.87 20.92 7.31
CA ASP A 113 7.08 20.73 8.53
C ASP A 113 7.56 19.50 9.32
N ILE A 114 7.80 18.37 8.64
CA ILE A 114 8.37 17.15 9.24
C ILE A 114 9.73 17.45 9.87
N ALA A 115 10.66 18.03 9.11
CA ALA A 115 12.02 18.32 9.57
C ALA A 115 12.07 19.32 10.74
N ALA A 116 11.02 20.15 10.88
CA ALA A 116 10.87 21.08 11.98
C ALA A 116 10.04 20.54 13.16
N GLY A 117 9.57 19.28 13.08
CA GLY A 117 8.72 18.66 14.10
C GLY A 117 7.34 19.29 14.24
N ARG A 118 6.83 19.94 13.18
CA ARG A 118 5.48 20.53 13.15
C ARG A 118 4.39 19.52 12.79
N CYS A 119 4.78 18.39 12.19
CA CYS A 119 3.92 17.23 11.95
C CYS A 119 4.73 15.94 12.11
N GLU A 120 4.04 14.79 12.04
CA GLU A 120 4.65 13.48 12.25
C GLU A 120 5.56 13.10 11.07
N ARG A 121 6.63 12.34 11.34
CA ARG A 121 7.55 11.84 10.29
C ARG A 121 6.85 11.05 9.20
N LYS A 122 5.73 10.43 9.57
CA LYS A 122 4.88 9.61 8.73
C LYS A 122 3.71 10.40 8.12
N SER A 123 3.72 11.74 8.14
CA SER A 123 2.66 12.51 7.47
C SER A 123 2.56 12.25 5.97
N LEU A 124 3.57 11.64 5.34
CA LEU A 124 3.54 11.17 3.95
C LEU A 124 3.22 9.66 3.82
N ASP A 125 2.82 8.99 4.90
CA ASP A 125 2.43 7.57 4.92
C ASP A 125 1.03 7.42 4.29
N GLY A 126 0.99 7.27 2.97
CA GLY A 126 -0.21 7.19 2.10
C GLY A 126 -0.97 5.88 2.11
N GLU A 127 -1.04 5.19 3.24
CA GLU A 127 -1.67 3.87 3.29
C GLU A 127 -3.16 3.94 2.92
N SER A 128 -3.90 4.93 3.45
CA SER A 128 -5.33 5.10 3.16
C SER A 128 -5.58 5.38 1.67
N LEU A 129 -4.69 6.15 1.03
CA LEU A 129 -4.73 6.43 -0.41
C LEU A 129 -4.60 5.16 -1.27
N LEU A 130 -3.79 4.17 -0.85
CA LEU A 130 -3.69 2.88 -1.55
C LEU A 130 -5.02 2.13 -1.57
N PHE A 131 -5.82 2.27 -0.52
CA PHE A 131 -7.11 1.58 -0.38
C PHE A 131 -8.31 2.43 -0.84
N ALA A 132 -8.08 3.62 -1.43
CA ALA A 132 -9.16 4.52 -1.79
C ALA A 132 -10.10 3.93 -2.85
N ALA A 133 -9.55 3.22 -3.85
CA ALA A 133 -10.33 2.58 -4.90
C ALA A 133 -11.20 1.43 -4.36
N SER A 134 -10.60 0.51 -3.60
CA SER A 134 -11.33 -0.61 -3.00
C SER A 134 -12.38 -0.13 -2.00
N SER A 135 -12.06 0.88 -1.18
CA SER A 135 -12.99 1.49 -0.24
C SER A 135 -14.19 2.14 -0.95
N ALA A 136 -13.96 2.89 -2.02
CA ALA A 136 -15.03 3.47 -2.81
C ALA A 136 -15.90 2.40 -3.48
N TYR A 137 -15.26 1.36 -4.03
CA TYR A 137 -15.94 0.26 -4.70
C TYR A 137 -16.85 -0.53 -3.74
N ALA A 138 -16.37 -0.81 -2.53
CA ALA A 138 -17.16 -1.45 -1.49
C ALA A 138 -18.39 -0.61 -1.12
N ARG A 139 -18.21 0.72 -0.95
CA ARG A 139 -19.30 1.65 -0.61
C ARG A 139 -20.40 1.72 -1.70
N ILE A 140 -20.07 1.52 -2.97
CA ILE A 140 -21.07 1.47 -4.07
C ILE A 140 -21.63 0.07 -4.34
N SER A 141 -21.05 -0.96 -3.71
CA SER A 141 -21.42 -2.38 -3.88
C SER A 141 -22.12 -2.93 -2.63
N ASP A 142 -22.95 -2.11 -1.98
CA ASP A 142 -23.68 -2.45 -0.75
C ASP A 142 -22.78 -2.90 0.43
N GLY A 143 -21.50 -2.46 0.45
CA GLY A 143 -20.54 -2.78 1.50
C GLY A 143 -19.80 -4.11 1.32
N ASP A 144 -19.87 -4.71 0.13
CA ASP A 144 -19.08 -5.91 -0.21
C ASP A 144 -17.60 -5.55 -0.41
N GLU A 145 -16.77 -5.87 0.58
CA GLU A 145 -15.32 -5.62 0.58
C GLU A 145 -14.57 -6.49 -0.45
N ASP A 146 -15.12 -7.67 -0.81
CA ASP A 146 -14.52 -8.60 -1.78
C ASP A 146 -14.90 -8.24 -3.24
N ALA A 147 -15.97 -7.46 -3.44
CA ALA A 147 -16.47 -7.09 -4.77
C ALA A 147 -15.43 -6.39 -5.66
N PHE A 148 -14.56 -5.58 -5.06
CA PHE A 148 -13.47 -4.93 -5.80
C PHE A 148 -12.48 -5.94 -6.37
N TRP A 149 -12.00 -6.87 -5.54
CA TRP A 149 -11.01 -7.87 -5.94
C TRP A 149 -11.56 -8.84 -6.98
N HIS A 150 -12.82 -9.26 -6.81
CA HIS A 150 -13.51 -10.06 -7.82
C HIS A 150 -13.61 -9.33 -9.17
N ALA A 151 -13.85 -8.03 -9.17
CA ALA A 151 -13.91 -7.23 -10.39
C ALA A 151 -12.54 -7.04 -11.05
N VAL A 152 -11.48 -6.87 -10.25
CA VAL A 152 -10.09 -6.86 -10.72
C VAL A 152 -9.73 -8.18 -11.40
N ASP A 153 -10.02 -9.31 -10.77
CA ASP A 153 -9.71 -10.64 -11.31
C ASP A 153 -10.47 -10.91 -12.61
N ALA A 154 -11.78 -10.64 -12.63
CA ALA A 154 -12.60 -10.79 -13.84
C ALA A 154 -12.09 -9.91 -15.00
N ARG A 155 -11.63 -8.69 -14.70
CA ARG A 155 -11.04 -7.78 -15.70
C ARG A 155 -9.71 -8.30 -16.22
N ARG A 156 -8.85 -8.86 -15.35
CA ARG A 156 -7.57 -9.49 -15.74
C ARG A 156 -7.81 -10.70 -16.64
N GLU A 157 -8.76 -11.56 -16.30
CA GLU A 157 -9.13 -12.72 -17.12
C GLU A 157 -9.65 -12.30 -18.50
N ALA A 158 -10.50 -11.27 -18.57
CA ALA A 158 -11.06 -10.76 -19.81
C ALA A 158 -10.00 -10.14 -20.76
N MET A 159 -8.95 -9.53 -20.21
CA MET A 159 -7.82 -8.97 -20.99
C MET A 159 -6.87 -10.06 -21.52
N GLY A 160 -7.04 -11.32 -21.09
CA GLY A 160 -6.20 -12.45 -21.45
C GLY A 160 -4.87 -12.43 -20.69
N SER A 161 -4.38 -13.63 -20.33
CA SER A 161 -3.08 -13.83 -19.68
C SER A 161 -1.92 -13.54 -20.67
N GLY A 162 -1.74 -12.28 -21.02
CA GLY A 162 -0.43 -11.77 -21.42
C GLY A 162 0.49 -11.99 -20.24
N GLY A 163 1.38 -12.99 -20.37
CA GLY A 163 2.18 -13.52 -19.26
C GLY A 163 2.72 -12.41 -18.36
N LEU A 164 2.58 -12.62 -17.06
CA LEU A 164 3.02 -11.76 -15.95
C LEU A 164 4.26 -10.94 -16.33
N VAL A 165 4.05 -9.76 -16.89
CA VAL A 165 4.96 -8.67 -16.65
C VAL A 165 4.50 -8.18 -15.29
N ARG A 166 5.17 -8.67 -14.23
CA ARG A 166 5.24 -7.93 -12.96
C ARG A 166 5.32 -6.46 -13.34
N PRO A 167 4.42 -5.57 -12.86
CA PRO A 167 4.55 -4.15 -13.18
C PRO A 167 6.01 -3.79 -12.97
N ALA A 168 6.66 -3.29 -14.03
CA ALA A 168 8.09 -3.08 -14.02
C ALA A 168 8.42 -2.01 -12.98
N GLY A 169 8.62 -2.40 -11.71
CA GLY A 169 8.74 -1.46 -10.60
C GLY A 169 8.24 -1.94 -9.23
N GLU A 170 8.23 -3.25 -8.96
CA GLU A 170 8.19 -3.73 -7.57
C GLU A 170 9.58 -4.26 -7.21
N SER A 171 10.58 -3.39 -7.23
CA SER A 171 11.81 -3.65 -6.48
C SER A 171 11.48 -3.31 -5.02
N GLY A 172 11.72 -4.24 -4.10
CA GLY A 172 11.58 -3.94 -2.67
C GLY A 172 12.55 -2.83 -2.27
N ALA A 173 12.31 -2.19 -1.13
CA ALA A 173 13.29 -1.32 -0.49
C ALA A 173 14.66 -2.03 -0.31
N ASP A 174 14.63 -3.35 -0.09
CA ASP A 174 15.81 -4.21 0.02
C ASP A 174 16.52 -4.46 -1.32
N ASP A 175 15.84 -4.25 -2.45
CA ASP A 175 16.38 -4.41 -3.80
C ASP A 175 16.93 -3.08 -4.39
N ALA A 176 16.89 -2.00 -3.62
CA ALA A 176 17.38 -0.70 -4.06
C ALA A 176 18.90 -0.74 -4.28
N GLU A 177 19.32 -0.60 -5.55
CA GLU A 177 20.73 -0.43 -5.89
C GLU A 177 21.35 0.75 -5.11
N PRO A 178 22.61 0.64 -4.66
CA PRO A 178 23.26 1.68 -3.88
C PRO A 178 23.25 3.00 -4.65
N VAL A 179 22.67 4.02 -4.02
CA VAL A 179 22.48 5.35 -4.61
C VAL A 179 23.84 6.00 -4.87
N ARG A 180 24.23 6.10 -6.15
CA ARG A 180 25.50 6.72 -6.60
C ARG A 180 25.52 8.25 -6.45
N GLU A 181 24.35 8.88 -6.61
CA GLU A 181 24.15 10.33 -6.48
C GLU A 181 23.16 10.60 -5.35
N GLY A 182 23.65 11.16 -4.24
CA GLY A 182 22.85 11.43 -3.05
C GLY A 182 21.77 12.51 -3.24
N LEU A 183 21.17 12.91 -2.12
CA LEU A 183 20.12 13.94 -2.04
C LEU A 183 20.64 15.10 -1.18
N PRO A 184 21.46 16.02 -1.74
CA PRO A 184 22.19 16.99 -0.94
C PRO A 184 21.28 17.98 -0.21
N ARG A 185 20.16 18.43 -0.79
CA ARG A 185 19.24 19.34 -0.11
C ARG A 185 18.49 18.61 1.00
N LEU A 186 17.99 17.41 0.75
CA LEU A 186 17.34 16.60 1.78
C LEU A 186 18.32 16.23 2.91
N SER A 187 19.55 15.86 2.59
CA SER A 187 20.58 15.53 3.60
C SER A 187 21.00 16.76 4.42
N ALA A 188 20.92 17.96 3.85
CA ALA A 188 21.18 19.20 4.59
C ALA A 188 20.01 19.55 5.52
N LEU A 189 18.78 19.30 5.08
CA LEU A 189 17.57 19.51 5.88
C LEU A 189 17.44 18.47 7.01
N LEU A 190 17.74 17.22 6.70
CA LEU A 190 17.63 16.03 7.55
C LEU A 190 19.00 15.32 7.63
N PRO A 191 19.97 15.86 8.39
CA PRO A 191 21.30 15.29 8.48
C PRO A 191 21.30 13.88 9.10
N PRO A 192 22.34 13.08 8.87
CA PRO A 192 22.48 11.78 9.52
C PRO A 192 22.33 11.89 11.04
N GLY A 193 21.42 11.10 11.61
CA GLY A 193 21.10 11.16 13.03
C GLY A 193 20.15 12.29 13.45
N HIS A 194 19.53 13.01 12.51
CA HIS A 194 18.45 13.98 12.79
C HIS A 194 17.38 13.36 13.71
N TRP A 195 17.08 12.08 13.48
CA TRP A 195 16.10 11.29 14.23
C TRP A 195 16.65 10.55 15.46
N ALA A 196 17.93 10.73 15.82
CA ALA A 196 18.62 9.88 16.81
C ALA A 196 18.13 10.04 18.27
N SER A 197 17.52 11.17 18.61
CA SER A 197 16.97 11.41 19.96
C SER A 197 15.55 10.89 20.17
N GLU A 198 14.87 10.53 19.08
CA GLU A 198 13.51 10.05 19.09
C GLU A 198 13.56 8.55 18.79
N SER A 199 13.09 7.75 19.75
CA SER A 199 12.94 6.31 19.59
C SER A 199 12.21 6.04 18.28
N GLN A 200 12.78 5.20 17.41
CA GLN A 200 11.99 4.60 16.32
C GLN A 200 10.70 4.06 16.94
N PRO A 201 9.52 4.29 16.34
CA PRO A 201 8.37 3.48 16.71
C PRO A 201 8.81 2.05 16.50
N ALA A 202 9.00 1.30 17.59
CA ALA A 202 9.40 -0.08 17.50
C ALA A 202 8.34 -0.74 16.63
N ARG A 203 8.74 -1.32 15.49
CA ARG A 203 7.82 -2.18 14.73
C ARG A 203 7.28 -3.17 15.77
N PRO A 204 5.96 -3.17 16.07
CA PRO A 204 5.45 -4.05 17.09
C PRO A 204 5.93 -5.44 16.73
N ALA A 205 6.68 -6.06 17.66
CA ALA A 205 7.23 -7.38 17.39
C ALA A 205 6.05 -8.25 16.98
N PRO A 206 6.14 -8.95 15.83
CA PRO A 206 5.00 -9.66 15.31
C PRO A 206 4.57 -10.67 16.37
N GLN A 207 3.34 -10.50 16.85
CA GLN A 207 2.85 -11.27 17.98
C GLN A 207 2.59 -12.70 17.49
N ALA A 208 3.16 -13.67 18.18
CA ALA A 208 2.86 -15.08 17.95
C ALA A 208 1.50 -15.40 18.54
N ASP A 209 0.69 -16.17 17.82
CA ASP A 209 -0.46 -16.84 18.40
C ASP A 209 0.04 -17.98 19.32
N PRO A 210 -0.31 -17.97 20.63
CA PRO A 210 0.20 -18.97 21.57
C PRO A 210 -0.39 -20.36 21.32
N ASP A 211 -1.55 -20.45 20.67
CA ASP A 211 -2.34 -21.68 20.54
C ASP A 211 -2.17 -22.33 19.17
N GLU A 212 -1.76 -21.56 18.15
CA GLU A 212 -1.64 -22.04 16.77
C GLU A 212 -0.17 -22.29 16.38
N ARG A 213 0.08 -23.32 15.56
CA ARG A 213 1.44 -23.70 15.11
C ARG A 213 1.48 -23.93 13.62
N CYS A 214 2.62 -23.61 13.02
CA CYS A 214 2.85 -23.86 11.61
C CYS A 214 2.88 -25.38 11.34
N PRO A 215 2.04 -25.89 10.44
CA PRO A 215 2.01 -27.32 10.08
C PRO A 215 3.30 -27.80 9.41
N LEU A 216 4.09 -26.88 8.85
CA LEU A 216 5.31 -27.21 8.08
C LEU A 216 6.55 -27.34 8.96
N CYS A 217 6.75 -26.42 9.90
CA CYS A 217 7.96 -26.39 10.72
C CYS A 217 7.70 -26.50 12.23
N GLY A 218 6.44 -26.52 12.68
CA GLY A 218 6.06 -26.46 14.09
C GLY A 218 6.30 -25.09 14.75
N GLY A 219 6.70 -24.09 13.97
CA GLY A 219 6.98 -22.73 14.41
C GLY A 219 5.73 -21.93 14.79
N ALA A 220 5.96 -20.73 15.31
CA ALA A 220 4.89 -19.80 15.66
C ALA A 220 4.20 -19.23 14.42
N LEU A 221 2.86 -19.21 14.43
CA LEU A 221 2.07 -18.42 13.49
C LEU A 221 1.87 -17.01 14.04
N ARG A 222 1.79 -16.01 13.17
CA ARG A 222 1.34 -14.66 13.57
C ARG A 222 -0.07 -14.73 14.17
N ALA A 223 -0.31 -13.87 15.16
CA ALA A 223 -1.64 -13.64 15.74
C ALA A 223 -2.55 -12.88 14.76
N HIS A 224 -1.98 -11.96 13.97
CA HIS A 224 -2.68 -11.33 12.86
C HIS A 224 -2.93 -12.35 11.76
N SER A 225 -4.18 -12.44 11.31
CA SER A 225 -4.62 -13.24 10.18
C SER A 225 -5.36 -12.38 9.16
N VAL A 226 -5.40 -12.88 7.93
CA VAL A 226 -6.15 -12.26 6.84
C VAL A 226 -7.20 -13.25 6.40
N GLU A 227 -8.46 -12.83 6.35
CA GLU A 227 -9.55 -13.64 5.83
C GLU A 227 -9.91 -13.22 4.42
N SER A 228 -10.34 -14.17 3.60
CA SER A 228 -10.92 -13.92 2.27
C SER A 228 -12.12 -14.82 2.10
N SER A 229 -13.24 -14.24 1.65
CA SER A 229 -14.45 -14.97 1.35
C SER A 229 -14.74 -14.93 -0.14
N SER A 230 -15.21 -16.04 -0.70
CA SER A 230 -15.64 -16.08 -2.10
C SER A 230 -16.92 -16.90 -2.21
N ARG A 231 -17.84 -16.45 -3.07
CA ARG A 231 -19.09 -17.18 -3.34
C ARG A 231 -18.85 -18.22 -4.43
N ARG A 232 -19.21 -19.48 -4.15
CA ARG A 232 -19.19 -20.59 -5.11
C ARG A 232 -20.41 -20.57 -6.01
N GLU A 233 -20.33 -21.26 -7.14
CA GLU A 233 -21.43 -21.39 -8.12
C GLU A 233 -22.72 -21.98 -7.53
N ASP A 234 -22.59 -22.83 -6.51
CA ASP A 234 -23.72 -23.43 -5.77
C ASP A 234 -24.36 -22.48 -4.74
N GLY A 235 -23.89 -21.23 -4.64
CA GLY A 235 -24.36 -20.20 -3.71
C GLY A 235 -23.76 -20.31 -2.31
N THR A 236 -22.89 -21.28 -2.03
CA THR A 236 -22.19 -21.39 -0.74
C THR A 236 -20.99 -20.45 -0.69
N PHE A 237 -20.60 -20.02 0.52
CA PHE A 237 -19.40 -19.21 0.73
C PHE A 237 -18.21 -20.10 1.11
N LEU A 238 -17.06 -19.81 0.51
CA LEU A 238 -15.77 -20.36 0.89
C LEU A 238 -14.97 -19.27 1.59
N THR A 239 -14.89 -19.34 2.92
CA THR A 239 -14.02 -18.46 3.71
C THR A 239 -12.69 -19.17 3.97
N ARG A 240 -11.60 -18.45 3.71
CA ARG A 240 -10.22 -18.85 3.94
C ARG A 240 -9.61 -17.91 4.96
N GLU A 241 -8.80 -18.44 5.85
CA GLU A 241 -7.94 -17.64 6.74
C GLU A 241 -6.49 -17.96 6.40
N PHE A 242 -5.67 -16.92 6.30
CA PHE A 242 -4.25 -17.01 6.01
C PHE A 242 -3.43 -16.45 7.16
N ARG A 243 -2.29 -17.09 7.43
CA ARG A 243 -1.30 -16.63 8.41
C ARG A 243 0.11 -16.88 7.91
N ARG A 244 1.04 -16.01 8.31
CA ARG A 244 2.48 -16.20 8.05
C ARG A 244 3.16 -16.83 9.28
N CYS A 245 4.01 -17.81 9.03
CA CYS A 245 4.88 -18.37 10.07
C CYS A 245 6.07 -17.45 10.31
N LEU A 246 6.36 -17.18 11.59
CA LEU A 246 7.47 -16.33 12.01
C LEU A 246 8.84 -16.98 11.85
N ASP A 247 8.89 -18.32 11.85
CA ASP A 247 10.15 -19.07 11.77
C ASP A 247 10.54 -19.41 10.33
N CYS A 248 9.63 -19.97 9.54
CA CYS A 248 9.94 -20.41 8.16
C CYS A 248 9.45 -19.43 7.08
N SER A 249 8.79 -18.33 7.46
CA SER A 249 8.22 -17.32 6.56
C SER A 249 7.17 -17.82 5.57
N ARG A 250 6.76 -19.09 5.64
CA ARG A 250 5.70 -19.65 4.78
C ARG A 250 4.33 -19.13 5.20
N VAL A 251 3.47 -18.95 4.21
CA VAL A 251 2.05 -18.66 4.42
C VAL A 251 1.29 -19.99 4.47
N VAL A 252 0.40 -20.08 5.44
CA VAL A 252 -0.47 -21.23 5.68
C VAL A 252 -1.91 -20.77 5.65
N GLU A 253 -2.80 -21.67 5.25
CA GLU A 253 -4.22 -21.41 5.14
C GLU A 253 -5.05 -22.43 5.90
N ARG A 254 -6.28 -22.06 6.20
CA ARG A 254 -7.36 -22.96 6.61
C ARG A 254 -8.70 -22.48 6.06
N PHE A 255 -9.67 -23.36 6.01
CA PHE A 255 -10.99 -23.18 5.43
C PHE A 255 -12.05 -23.24 6.52
N LYS A 256 -13.04 -22.38 6.38
CA LYS A 256 -14.24 -22.45 7.18
C LYS A 256 -15.24 -23.41 6.54
N HIS A 257 -15.62 -24.44 7.29
CA HIS A 257 -16.68 -25.37 6.95
C HIS A 257 -17.82 -25.22 7.97
N ALA A 258 -18.94 -24.63 7.52
CA ALA A 258 -20.05 -24.23 8.37
C ALA A 258 -19.57 -23.36 9.56
N ASP A 259 -19.70 -23.85 10.79
CA ASP A 259 -19.30 -23.15 12.02
C ASP A 259 -17.92 -23.59 12.56
N SER A 260 -17.13 -24.31 11.76
CA SER A 260 -15.84 -24.86 12.18
C SER A 260 -14.72 -24.59 11.17
N TRP A 261 -13.49 -24.47 11.68
CA TRP A 261 -12.28 -24.35 10.86
C TRP A 261 -11.61 -25.71 10.71
N ASP A 262 -11.04 -25.98 9.53
CA ASP A 262 -10.14 -27.12 9.35
C ASP A 262 -8.72 -26.80 9.87
N GLY A 263 -7.83 -27.78 9.76
CA GLY A 263 -6.45 -27.64 10.18
C GLY A 263 -5.63 -26.81 9.20
N TRP A 264 -4.64 -26.09 9.72
CA TRP A 264 -3.68 -25.35 8.90
C TRP A 264 -2.98 -26.27 7.89
N ARG A 265 -2.83 -25.76 6.66
CA ARG A 265 -2.09 -26.41 5.58
C ARG A 265 -1.23 -25.39 4.84
N GLU A 266 -0.28 -25.86 4.05
CA GLU A 266 0.50 -24.99 3.17
C GLU A 266 -0.43 -24.38 2.12
N SER A 267 -0.35 -23.06 1.95
CA SER A 267 -1.04 -22.37 0.87
C SER A 267 -0.34 -22.63 -0.45
N ASP A 268 -1.10 -22.84 -1.52
CA ASP A 268 -0.54 -22.94 -2.87
C ASP A 268 0.10 -21.59 -3.25
N PRO A 269 1.41 -21.54 -3.56
CA PRO A 269 2.08 -20.30 -3.96
C PRO A 269 1.44 -19.63 -5.18
N VAL A 270 0.88 -20.42 -6.10
CA VAL A 270 0.24 -19.90 -7.32
C VAL A 270 -1.08 -19.22 -6.98
N GLU A 271 -1.87 -19.80 -6.07
CA GLU A 271 -3.12 -19.16 -5.60
C GLU A 271 -2.85 -17.91 -4.75
N LEU A 272 -1.77 -17.91 -3.95
CA LEU A 272 -1.34 -16.74 -3.18
C LEU A 272 -0.94 -15.56 -4.07
N ASP A 273 -0.35 -15.83 -5.24
CA ASP A 273 0.00 -14.81 -6.21
C ASP A 273 -1.24 -14.19 -6.88
N HIS A 274 -2.39 -14.88 -6.89
CA HIS A 274 -3.68 -14.30 -7.28
C HIS A 274 -4.29 -13.44 -6.15
N LEU A 275 -3.93 -13.73 -4.90
CA LEU A 275 -4.38 -13.02 -3.70
C LEU A 275 -3.31 -12.03 -3.20
N VAL A 276 -2.76 -11.20 -4.10
CA VAL A 276 -1.64 -10.27 -3.82
C VAL A 276 -1.88 -9.42 -2.56
N GLY A 277 -3.11 -8.94 -2.36
CA GLY A 277 -3.48 -8.16 -1.17
C GLY A 277 -3.30 -8.94 0.14
N ILE A 278 -3.52 -10.25 0.14
CA ILE A 278 -3.33 -11.10 1.32
C ILE A 278 -1.85 -11.24 1.65
N ARG A 279 -0.99 -11.42 0.65
CA ARG A 279 0.46 -11.50 0.86
C ARG A 279 1.03 -10.19 1.41
N PHE A 280 0.52 -9.05 0.94
CA PHE A 280 0.85 -7.73 1.47
C PHE A 280 0.43 -7.58 2.94
N LEU A 281 -0.84 -7.87 3.26
CA LEU A 281 -1.38 -7.78 4.62
C LEU A 281 -0.73 -8.75 5.62
N LEU A 282 -0.14 -9.86 5.14
CA LEU A 282 0.63 -10.79 5.96
C LEU A 282 2.08 -10.35 6.22
N ASN A 283 2.58 -9.39 5.46
CA ASN A 283 3.95 -8.91 5.52
C ASN A 283 4.13 -7.65 6.39
N GLN A 284 3.07 -6.83 6.55
CA GLN A 284 2.97 -5.75 7.53
C GLN A 284 3.27 -6.25 8.96
#